data_AF-A0A2W4ZXJ0-F1
#
_entry.id   AF-A0A2W4ZXJ0-F1
#
_cell.length_a   1.000
_cell.length_b   1.000
_cell.length_c   1.000
_cell.angle_alpha   90.00
_cell.angle_beta   90.00
_cell.angle_gamma   90.00
#
_symmetry.space_group_name_H-M   'P 1'
#
loop_
_entity.id
_entity.type
_entity.pdbx_description
1 polymer ?
#
loop_
_entity_poly.entity_id
_entity_poly.type
_entity_poly.pdbx_seq_one_letter_code
_entity_poly.pdbx_strand_id
1 'polypeptide(L)'
;MRKNKINRNSVCPKCTSGKKYKHCCGHHSKQHISPTQAQVQTHYDRHLANELRRQQQQGRGRPMLSAKLNGQQIVAVGNTVFSSDSWKTPADFLGSYIKSAFARDGRDWGTEELKKPFAERHPILQWYQSLCELQQKTLDASKEIQEYAATNAVTCYLGLAYNLYLLQHNVELQDIYIKRLKDIHNFQGTYYELMVAGCLIRAGFKLELEDETNNEFKHCEFSAISLTTGKKYWVEAKARSVAGVLGKSVNGTISKDPTSSLSKQINAAFKKPAADERLIFVDVNTPIENGVMPAWIERANKKLEQMESDTPDDKKAYVFVTNMGFHWHPEEQKVSHAAIAFGFHIPDFSKAGHYRLSEIYRMKKKHIDAHEIMDAIKEYPALPNTFDGQLPSIAYDREEAPPIIGERYGFDDGKGGVMEATVTTAIVSEPEKRMYIGLDNGQMLTREMSDRLVQDYQRHPDTFFGVILEQGKRFEEDDDYGFFEQMVKNHMDYERDNLLNRMKGWPNQDALKALPHEELVMLYCEGLVARIKEMREERQKNISTPPAHLSDKQ
;
A
#
# COMPACT_ATOMS: atom_id res chain seq x y z
N MET A 1 -51.41 31.42 2.46
CA MET A 1 -51.60 31.98 3.83
C MET A 1 -50.26 32.11 4.52
N ARG A 2 -49.83 33.33 4.89
CA ARG A 2 -48.56 33.55 5.62
C ARG A 2 -48.72 32.96 7.04
N LYS A 3 -47.89 31.96 7.41
CA LYS A 3 -47.82 31.45 8.78
C LYS A 3 -47.47 32.62 9.71
N ASN A 4 -48.36 32.96 10.64
CA ASN A 4 -48.11 33.97 11.68
C ASN A 4 -46.82 33.63 12.44
N LYS A 5 -45.77 34.42 12.23
CA LYS A 5 -44.52 34.31 13.02
C LYS A 5 -44.81 34.78 14.44
N ILE A 6 -44.73 33.87 15.41
CA ILE A 6 -44.84 34.20 16.83
C ILE A 6 -43.67 35.13 17.19
N ASN A 7 -43.98 36.29 17.79
CA ASN A 7 -42.96 37.25 18.21
C ASN A 7 -42.09 36.65 19.32
N ARG A 8 -40.77 36.58 19.10
CA ARG A 8 -39.80 35.99 20.04
C ARG A 8 -39.82 36.62 21.44
N ASN A 9 -40.20 37.90 21.54
CA ASN A 9 -40.23 38.65 22.80
C ASN A 9 -41.61 38.71 23.47
N SER A 10 -42.67 38.23 22.83
CA SER A 10 -44.00 38.15 23.48
C SER A 10 -44.01 37.04 24.52
N VAL A 11 -44.93 37.11 25.49
CA VAL A 11 -45.23 35.97 26.39
C VAL A 11 -45.52 34.74 25.53
N CYS A 12 -44.99 33.59 25.92
CA CYS A 12 -45.08 32.36 25.15
C CYS A 12 -46.55 31.95 24.99
N PRO A 13 -47.10 31.88 23.77
CA PRO A 13 -48.51 31.51 23.57
C PRO A 13 -48.74 30.00 23.63
N LYS A 14 -47.68 29.20 23.80
CA LYS A 14 -47.70 27.74 23.77
C LYS A 14 -47.67 27.10 25.16
N CYS A 15 -47.36 27.89 26.20
CA CYS A 15 -47.19 27.43 27.57
C CYS A 15 -47.73 28.49 28.52
N THR A 16 -48.22 28.11 29.69
CA THR A 16 -48.71 29.05 30.73
C THR A 16 -47.59 29.57 31.64
N SER A 17 -46.32 29.42 31.24
CA SER A 17 -45.16 29.74 32.09
C SER A 17 -44.94 31.23 32.37
N GLY A 18 -45.65 32.13 31.67
CA GLY A 18 -45.44 33.58 31.75
C GLY A 18 -44.12 34.09 31.15
N LYS A 19 -43.22 33.21 30.69
CA LYS A 19 -41.93 33.58 30.09
C LYS A 19 -42.07 34.02 28.64
N LYS A 20 -41.14 34.86 28.15
CA LYS A 20 -41.06 35.25 26.72
C LYS A 20 -40.84 34.01 25.84
N TYR A 21 -41.42 33.97 24.64
CA TYR A 21 -41.38 32.81 23.74
C TYR A 21 -39.96 32.26 23.52
N LYS A 22 -38.96 33.12 23.29
CA LYS A 22 -37.54 32.74 23.13
C LYS A 22 -36.85 32.12 24.36
N HIS A 23 -37.50 32.17 25.52
CA HIS A 23 -37.04 31.61 26.80
C HIS A 23 -38.01 30.56 27.39
N CYS A 24 -39.05 30.14 26.63
CA CYS A 24 -39.90 28.97 26.91
C CYS A 24 -39.80 28.00 25.71
N CYS A 25 -40.92 27.62 25.10
CA CYS A 25 -40.99 26.66 24.00
C CYS A 25 -40.38 27.13 22.67
N GLY A 26 -40.04 28.41 22.54
CA GLY A 26 -39.27 28.95 21.41
C GLY A 26 -37.78 29.07 21.72
N HIS A 27 -37.35 28.61 22.90
CA HIS A 27 -35.95 28.44 23.23
C HIS A 27 -35.45 27.21 22.45
N HIS A 28 -34.70 27.44 21.37
CA HIS A 28 -33.81 26.42 20.87
C HIS A 28 -32.70 26.25 21.91
N SER A 29 -32.96 25.51 22.99
CA SER A 29 -31.87 24.79 23.61
C SER A 29 -31.39 23.85 22.52
N LYS A 30 -30.31 24.23 21.82
CA LYS A 30 -29.41 23.20 21.32
C LYS A 30 -28.99 22.47 22.59
N GLN A 31 -29.72 21.43 22.98
CA GLN A 31 -29.10 20.39 23.78
C GLN A 31 -27.93 19.98 22.91
N HIS A 32 -26.74 20.49 23.25
CA HIS A 32 -25.52 19.90 22.77
C HIS A 32 -25.52 18.51 23.40
N ILE A 33 -26.13 17.57 22.70
CA ILE A 33 -25.93 16.15 22.96
C ILE A 33 -24.49 15.95 22.53
N SER A 34 -23.57 16.19 23.47
CA SER A 34 -22.19 15.81 23.27
C SER A 34 -22.18 14.29 23.11
N PRO A 35 -21.50 13.77 22.08
CA PRO A 35 -21.37 12.32 21.93
C PRO A 35 -20.76 11.76 23.21
N THR A 36 -21.27 10.61 23.65
CA THR A 36 -20.72 9.86 24.78
C THR A 36 -19.31 9.39 24.43
N GLN A 37 -18.48 9.09 25.44
CA GLN A 37 -17.14 8.53 25.22
C GLN A 37 -17.16 7.25 24.36
N ALA A 38 -18.17 6.40 24.57
CA ALA A 38 -18.37 5.19 23.76
C ALA A 38 -18.63 5.53 22.27
N GLN A 39 -19.49 6.52 22.00
CA GLN A 39 -19.75 6.97 20.63
C GLN A 39 -18.51 7.57 19.97
N VAL A 40 -17.72 8.34 20.71
CA VAL A 40 -16.44 8.88 20.22
C VAL A 40 -15.48 7.75 19.87
N GLN A 41 -15.36 6.73 20.72
CA GLN A 41 -14.50 5.57 20.46
C GLN A 41 -14.94 4.81 19.20
N THR A 42 -16.24 4.53 19.04
CA THR A 42 -16.77 3.85 17.84
C THR A 42 -16.48 4.64 16.56
N HIS A 43 -16.63 5.97 16.57
CA HIS A 43 -16.29 6.81 15.43
C HIS A 43 -14.78 6.83 15.14
N TYR A 44 -13.96 6.79 16.19
CA TYR A 44 -12.51 6.73 16.07
C TYR A 44 -12.05 5.39 15.47
N ASP A 45 -12.55 4.25 15.97
CA ASP A 45 -12.21 2.91 15.45
C ASP A 45 -12.62 2.77 13.98
N ARG A 46 -13.77 3.35 13.60
CA ARG A 46 -14.20 3.41 12.20
C ARG A 46 -13.28 4.27 11.35
N HIS A 47 -12.89 5.43 11.86
CA HIS A 47 -11.96 6.30 11.16
C HIS A 47 -10.64 5.58 10.90
N LEU A 48 -10.10 4.87 11.89
CA LEU A 48 -8.89 4.06 11.74
C LEU A 48 -9.06 2.95 10.69
N ALA A 49 -10.17 2.22 10.70
CA ALA A 49 -10.43 1.16 9.71
C ALA A 49 -10.54 1.70 8.27
N ASN A 50 -11.25 2.82 8.11
CA ASN A 50 -11.35 3.50 6.81
C ASN A 50 -9.99 4.01 6.35
N GLU A 51 -9.22 4.60 7.25
CA GLU A 51 -7.90 5.12 6.95
C GLU A 51 -6.92 4.01 6.58
N LEU A 52 -6.92 2.87 7.28
CA LEU A 52 -6.11 1.70 6.96
C LEU A 52 -6.47 1.13 5.57
N ARG A 53 -7.76 0.98 5.27
CA ARG A 53 -8.21 0.49 3.95
C ARG A 53 -7.80 1.44 2.82
N ARG A 54 -7.96 2.74 3.03
CA ARG A 54 -7.51 3.79 2.10
C ARG A 54 -5.99 3.73 1.91
N GLN A 55 -5.23 3.45 2.97
CA GLN A 55 -3.78 3.23 2.94
C GLN A 55 -3.39 2.00 2.11
N GLN A 56 -4.11 0.89 2.26
CA GLN A 56 -3.88 -0.32 1.47
C GLN A 56 -4.15 -0.07 -0.03
N GLN A 57 -5.12 0.78 -0.38
CA GLN A 57 -5.42 1.11 -1.78
C GLN A 57 -4.50 2.18 -2.37
N GLN A 58 -4.11 3.20 -1.58
CA GLN A 58 -3.50 4.43 -2.10
C GLN A 58 -2.06 4.65 -1.60
N GLY A 59 -1.58 3.87 -0.64
CA GLY A 59 -0.33 4.09 0.10
C GLY A 59 -0.48 5.10 1.24
N ARG A 60 0.62 5.39 1.94
CA ARG A 60 0.70 6.31 3.10
C ARG A 60 0.92 7.78 2.74
N GLY A 61 0.94 8.12 1.44
CA GLY A 61 0.92 9.50 0.98
C GLY A 61 -0.41 10.20 1.30
N ARG A 62 -0.53 11.47 0.92
CA ARG A 62 -1.78 12.22 0.99
C ARG A 62 -2.89 11.48 0.23
N PRO A 63 -4.09 11.35 0.82
CA PRO A 63 -5.21 10.63 0.22
C PRO A 63 -5.68 11.32 -1.05
N MET A 64 -6.28 10.56 -1.98
CA MET A 64 -6.99 11.17 -3.10
C MET A 64 -8.16 12.00 -2.59
N LEU A 65 -8.10 13.31 -2.83
CA LEU A 65 -9.15 14.25 -2.44
C LEU A 65 -10.14 14.38 -3.59
N SER A 66 -11.35 13.86 -3.40
CA SER A 66 -12.37 13.84 -4.45
C SER A 66 -13.78 14.07 -3.89
N ALA A 67 -14.70 14.55 -4.74
CA ALA A 67 -16.11 14.67 -4.43
C ALA A 67 -16.97 14.59 -5.70
N LYS A 68 -18.23 14.17 -5.57
CA LYS A 68 -19.22 14.29 -6.65
C LYS A 68 -20.07 15.53 -6.43
N LEU A 69 -20.11 16.44 -7.41
CA LEU A 69 -20.90 17.67 -7.37
C LEU A 69 -21.58 17.89 -8.73
N ASN A 70 -22.89 18.10 -8.74
CA ASN A 70 -23.69 18.34 -9.97
C ASN A 70 -23.46 17.29 -11.07
N GLY A 71 -23.30 16.02 -10.70
CA GLY A 71 -23.04 14.93 -11.64
C GLY A 71 -21.58 14.82 -12.14
N GLN A 72 -20.70 15.74 -11.74
CA GLN A 72 -19.28 15.69 -12.06
C GLN A 72 -18.48 15.11 -10.89
N GLN A 73 -17.51 14.26 -11.23
CA GLN A 73 -16.44 13.87 -10.33
C GLN A 73 -15.39 14.98 -10.30
N ILE A 74 -15.11 15.49 -9.12
CA ILE A 74 -14.09 16.50 -8.85
C ILE A 74 -12.92 15.83 -8.14
N VAL A 75 -11.70 16.15 -8.54
CA VAL A 75 -10.45 15.64 -7.92
C VAL A 75 -9.47 16.79 -7.74
N ALA A 76 -8.94 16.95 -6.52
CA ALA A 76 -7.91 17.93 -6.23
C ALA A 76 -6.50 17.32 -6.35
N VAL A 77 -5.62 18.00 -7.10
CA VAL A 77 -4.24 17.59 -7.35
C VAL A 77 -3.30 18.74 -6.98
N GLY A 78 -2.74 18.67 -5.77
CA GLY A 78 -1.99 19.79 -5.20
C GLY A 78 -2.91 21.01 -5.08
N ASN A 79 -2.55 22.10 -5.76
CA ASN A 79 -3.34 23.35 -5.77
C ASN A 79 -4.30 23.47 -6.96
N THR A 80 -4.47 22.41 -7.76
CA THR A 80 -5.34 22.43 -8.95
C THR A 80 -6.55 21.52 -8.72
N VAL A 81 -7.72 21.95 -9.20
CA VAL A 81 -8.95 21.15 -9.16
C VAL A 81 -9.32 20.75 -10.58
N PHE A 82 -9.57 19.47 -10.76
CA PHE A 82 -9.98 18.85 -12.02
C PHE A 82 -11.41 18.34 -11.87
N SER A 83 -12.21 18.39 -12.94
CA SER A 83 -13.59 17.90 -12.92
C SER A 83 -14.00 17.29 -14.26
N SER A 84 -14.74 16.18 -14.21
CA SER A 84 -15.39 15.58 -15.38
C SER A 84 -16.63 14.79 -14.97
N ASP A 85 -17.64 14.72 -15.83
CA ASP A 85 -18.80 13.83 -15.68
C ASP A 85 -18.51 12.38 -16.14
N SER A 86 -17.41 12.18 -16.88
CA SER A 86 -17.00 10.89 -17.40
C SER A 86 -16.13 10.06 -16.46
N TRP A 87 -15.60 10.63 -15.37
CA TRP A 87 -14.76 9.86 -14.44
C TRP A 87 -15.61 9.06 -13.47
N LYS A 88 -15.66 7.75 -13.66
CA LYS A 88 -16.38 6.82 -12.79
C LYS A 88 -15.44 6.15 -11.81
N THR A 89 -14.21 5.90 -12.23
CA THR A 89 -13.14 5.23 -11.49
C THR A 89 -11.88 6.10 -11.44
N PRO A 90 -10.95 5.83 -10.51
CA PRO A 90 -9.63 6.47 -10.54
C PRO A 90 -8.88 6.27 -11.86
N ALA A 91 -9.03 5.12 -12.53
CA ALA A 91 -8.39 4.87 -13.82
C ALA A 91 -8.85 5.86 -14.91
N ASP A 92 -10.14 6.22 -14.95
CA ASP A 92 -10.68 7.23 -15.88
C ASP A 92 -10.04 8.60 -15.64
N PHE A 93 -9.98 8.99 -14.35
CA PHE A 93 -9.33 10.23 -13.93
C PHE A 93 -7.85 10.23 -14.31
N LEU A 94 -7.11 9.16 -13.97
CA LEU A 94 -5.67 9.06 -14.26
C LEU A 94 -5.37 9.14 -15.77
N GLY A 95 -6.18 8.48 -16.60
CA GLY A 95 -6.08 8.55 -18.05
C GLY A 95 -6.35 9.94 -18.63
N SER A 96 -7.17 10.76 -17.97
CA SER A 96 -7.39 12.17 -18.34
C SER A 96 -6.30 13.10 -17.76
N TYR A 97 -5.89 12.83 -16.52
CA TYR A 97 -4.91 13.61 -15.80
C TYR A 97 -3.54 13.57 -16.48
N ILE A 98 -3.08 12.41 -16.94
CA ILE A 98 -1.81 12.31 -17.68
C ILE A 98 -1.81 13.21 -18.93
N LYS A 99 -2.92 13.27 -19.68
CA LYS A 99 -3.05 14.16 -20.84
C LYS A 99 -2.92 15.63 -20.41
N SER A 100 -3.59 16.00 -19.32
CA SER A 100 -3.51 17.34 -18.76
C SER A 100 -2.09 17.68 -18.28
N ALA A 101 -1.40 16.74 -17.62
CA ALA A 101 -0.02 16.90 -17.15
C ALA A 101 0.96 17.15 -18.31
N PHE A 102 0.83 16.42 -19.42
CA PHE A 102 1.64 16.64 -20.61
C PHE A 102 1.25 17.90 -21.41
N ALA A 103 0.03 18.43 -21.25
CA ALA A 103 -0.42 19.65 -21.90
C ALA A 103 -0.10 20.95 -21.13
N ARG A 104 0.52 20.85 -19.94
CA ARG A 104 0.79 22.00 -19.04
C ARG A 104 1.61 23.13 -19.69
N ASP A 105 2.47 22.81 -20.65
CA ASP A 105 3.29 23.78 -21.38
C ASP A 105 2.56 24.40 -22.60
N GLY A 106 1.26 24.16 -22.74
CA GLY A 106 0.42 24.69 -23.82
C GLY A 106 0.67 24.06 -25.20
N ARG A 107 1.56 23.07 -25.30
CA ARG A 107 1.87 22.38 -26.57
C ARG A 107 1.05 21.10 -26.68
N ASP A 108 0.49 20.87 -27.86
CA ASP A 108 -0.28 19.66 -28.17
C ASP A 108 0.63 18.47 -28.55
N TRP A 109 1.63 18.22 -27.70
CA TRP A 109 2.66 17.19 -27.91
C TRP A 109 2.05 15.81 -28.14
N GLY A 110 1.00 15.46 -27.38
CA GLY A 110 0.33 14.16 -27.53
C GLY A 110 -0.28 13.98 -28.92
N THR A 111 -0.96 15.00 -29.44
CA THR A 111 -1.54 14.94 -30.79
C THR A 111 -0.48 14.96 -31.87
N GLU A 112 0.63 15.68 -31.67
CA GLU A 112 1.79 15.63 -32.58
C GLU A 112 2.41 14.22 -32.63
N GLU A 113 2.60 13.58 -31.48
CA GLU A 113 3.08 12.19 -31.41
C GLU A 113 2.11 11.21 -32.07
N LEU A 114 0.80 11.37 -31.88
CA LEU A 114 -0.21 10.49 -32.48
C LEU A 114 -0.25 10.55 -34.02
N LYS A 115 0.25 11.62 -34.64
CA LYS A 115 0.37 11.73 -36.11
C LYS A 115 1.51 10.86 -36.67
N LYS A 116 2.48 10.46 -35.85
CA LYS A 116 3.61 9.64 -36.30
C LYS A 116 3.19 8.18 -36.52
N PRO A 117 3.89 7.42 -37.39
CA PRO A 117 3.79 5.97 -37.43
C PRO A 117 4.03 5.36 -36.05
N PHE A 118 3.33 4.27 -35.69
CA PHE A 118 3.39 3.66 -34.35
C PHE A 118 4.82 3.43 -33.85
N ALA A 119 5.70 2.88 -34.69
CA ALA A 119 7.09 2.60 -34.35
C ALA A 119 7.95 3.85 -34.06
N GLU A 120 7.54 5.02 -34.55
CA GLU A 120 8.23 6.31 -34.36
C GLU A 120 7.63 7.14 -33.22
N ARG A 121 6.50 6.71 -32.65
CA ARG A 121 5.86 7.40 -31.52
C ARG A 121 6.69 7.25 -30.26
N HIS A 122 6.62 8.26 -29.40
CA HIS A 122 7.12 8.16 -28.04
C HIS A 122 6.47 6.96 -27.30
N PRO A 123 7.22 6.20 -26.47
CA PRO A 123 6.70 5.00 -25.79
C PRO A 123 5.38 5.22 -25.03
N ILE A 124 5.21 6.38 -24.40
CA ILE A 124 3.96 6.77 -23.71
C ILE A 124 2.75 6.66 -24.64
N LEU A 125 2.87 7.12 -25.89
CA LEU A 125 1.78 7.10 -26.86
C LEU A 125 1.61 5.72 -27.52
N GLN A 126 2.66 4.89 -27.54
CA GLN A 126 2.52 3.49 -27.90
C GLN A 126 1.68 2.76 -26.84
N TRP A 127 1.97 2.96 -25.55
CA TRP A 127 1.19 2.38 -24.46
C TRP A 127 -0.26 2.89 -24.42
N TYR A 128 -0.46 4.19 -24.69
CA TYR A 128 -1.79 4.77 -24.81
C TYR A 128 -2.60 4.10 -25.93
N GLN A 129 -1.98 3.86 -27.10
CA GLN A 129 -2.65 3.14 -28.18
C GLN A 129 -2.99 1.71 -27.78
N SER A 130 -2.06 0.94 -27.20
CA SER A 130 -2.33 -0.42 -26.73
C SER A 130 -3.47 -0.45 -25.69
N LEU A 131 -3.55 0.54 -24.79
CA LEU A 131 -4.67 0.70 -23.86
C LEU A 131 -5.99 0.92 -24.61
N CYS A 132 -6.02 1.83 -25.60
CA CYS A 132 -7.23 2.08 -26.39
C CYS A 132 -7.69 0.84 -27.15
N GLU A 133 -6.76 0.11 -27.77
CA GLU A 133 -7.05 -1.13 -28.51
C GLU A 133 -7.58 -2.23 -27.59
N LEU A 134 -6.98 -2.40 -26.41
CA LEU A 134 -7.47 -3.34 -25.41
C LEU A 134 -8.89 -2.96 -24.94
N GLN A 135 -9.12 -1.68 -24.66
CA GLN A 135 -10.44 -1.20 -24.26
C GLN A 135 -11.50 -1.44 -25.35
N GLN A 136 -11.18 -1.16 -26.61
CA GLN A 136 -12.08 -1.43 -27.74
C GLN A 136 -12.38 -2.92 -27.90
N LYS A 137 -11.42 -3.80 -27.62
CA LYS A 137 -11.57 -5.25 -27.72
C LYS A 137 -12.35 -5.85 -26.56
N THR A 138 -12.22 -5.28 -25.36
CA THR A 138 -12.67 -5.92 -24.12
C THR A 138 -13.92 -5.28 -23.50
N LEU A 139 -14.10 -3.97 -23.64
CA LEU A 139 -15.22 -3.27 -22.98
C LEU A 139 -16.54 -3.47 -23.71
N ASP A 140 -17.57 -3.80 -22.94
CA ASP A 140 -18.95 -3.88 -23.41
C ASP A 140 -19.63 -2.51 -23.29
N ALA A 141 -20.01 -1.89 -24.40
CA ALA A 141 -20.63 -0.57 -24.41
C ALA A 141 -21.94 -0.46 -23.60
N SER A 142 -22.57 -1.58 -23.23
CA SER A 142 -23.78 -1.59 -22.41
C SER A 142 -23.53 -1.41 -20.90
N LYS A 143 -22.28 -1.56 -20.45
CA LYS A 143 -21.92 -1.49 -19.02
C LYS A 143 -21.14 -0.22 -18.71
N GLU A 144 -21.55 0.49 -17.66
CA GLU A 144 -20.94 1.76 -17.24
C GLU A 144 -19.56 1.56 -16.56
N ILE A 145 -19.41 0.53 -15.71
CA ILE A 145 -18.16 0.20 -15.01
C ILE A 145 -17.86 -1.28 -15.22
N GLN A 146 -16.61 -1.60 -15.55
CA GLN A 146 -16.18 -2.95 -15.91
C GLN A 146 -14.75 -3.21 -15.48
N GLU A 147 -14.43 -4.47 -15.20
CA GLU A 147 -13.09 -4.93 -14.91
C GLU A 147 -12.52 -5.71 -16.09
N TYR A 148 -11.23 -5.55 -16.34
CA TYR A 148 -10.49 -6.31 -17.33
C TYR A 148 -9.03 -6.50 -16.90
N ALA A 149 -8.41 -7.57 -17.37
CA ALA A 149 -7.00 -7.86 -17.07
C ALA A 149 -6.10 -6.80 -17.73
N ALA A 150 -5.33 -6.07 -16.91
CA ALA A 150 -4.37 -5.09 -17.39
C ALA A 150 -3.21 -5.78 -18.11
N THR A 151 -2.83 -5.27 -19.29
CA THR A 151 -1.56 -5.61 -19.93
C THR A 151 -0.44 -4.77 -19.34
N ASN A 152 0.82 -5.15 -19.59
CA ASN A 152 1.97 -4.39 -19.15
C ASN A 152 2.01 -2.97 -19.75
N ALA A 153 1.46 -2.76 -20.95
CA ALA A 153 1.27 -1.42 -21.51
C ALA A 153 0.33 -0.57 -20.65
N VAL A 154 -0.78 -1.16 -20.17
CA VAL A 154 -1.71 -0.50 -19.24
C VAL A 154 -1.00 -0.18 -17.93
N THR A 155 -0.23 -1.12 -17.39
CA THR A 155 0.59 -0.94 -16.18
C THR A 155 1.57 0.23 -16.34
N CYS A 156 2.27 0.32 -17.47
CA CYS A 156 3.17 1.43 -17.77
C CYS A 156 2.42 2.78 -17.87
N TYR A 157 1.31 2.82 -18.62
CA TYR A 157 0.57 4.06 -18.87
C TYR A 157 -0.12 4.60 -17.62
N LEU A 158 -0.90 3.76 -16.94
CA LEU A 158 -1.61 4.16 -15.71
C LEU A 158 -0.65 4.28 -14.51
N GLY A 159 0.43 3.49 -14.46
CA GLY A 159 1.49 3.66 -13.47
C GLY A 159 2.20 5.01 -13.61
N LEU A 160 2.56 5.40 -14.84
CA LEU A 160 3.08 6.75 -15.12
C LEU A 160 2.09 7.84 -14.72
N ALA A 161 0.82 7.69 -15.10
CA ALA A 161 -0.23 8.63 -14.73
C ALA A 161 -0.36 8.79 -13.21
N TYR A 162 -0.33 7.67 -12.48
CA TYR A 162 -0.46 7.68 -11.04
C TYR A 162 0.77 8.27 -10.35
N ASN A 163 1.99 7.97 -10.80
CA ASN A 163 3.19 8.57 -10.23
C ASN A 163 3.24 10.09 -10.49
N LEU A 164 2.81 10.57 -11.66
CA LEU A 164 2.64 12.01 -11.92
C LEU A 164 1.62 12.65 -10.97
N TYR A 165 0.53 11.94 -10.68
CA TYR A 165 -0.49 12.40 -9.74
C TYR A 165 0.09 12.47 -8.33
N LEU A 166 0.73 11.39 -7.87
CA LEU A 166 1.34 11.30 -6.54
C LEU A 166 2.35 12.41 -6.34
N LEU A 167 3.24 12.64 -7.31
CA LEU A 167 4.25 13.68 -7.23
C LEU A 167 3.63 15.08 -7.13
N GLN A 168 2.69 15.43 -8.02
CA GLN A 168 2.01 16.74 -7.98
C GLN A 168 1.22 16.94 -6.69
N HIS A 169 0.51 15.91 -6.23
CA HIS A 169 -0.42 16.03 -5.11
C HIS A 169 0.30 16.07 -3.75
N ASN A 170 1.43 15.36 -3.61
CA ASN A 170 2.18 15.28 -2.36
C ASN A 170 3.29 16.33 -2.25
N VAL A 171 3.85 16.75 -3.38
CA VAL A 171 5.06 17.56 -3.43
C VAL A 171 4.83 18.73 -4.39
N GLU A 172 5.28 18.59 -5.64
CA GLU A 172 5.15 19.51 -6.74
C GLU A 172 5.50 18.75 -8.03
N LEU A 173 4.85 19.07 -9.14
CA LEU A 173 5.24 18.57 -10.45
C LEU A 173 5.88 19.71 -11.25
N GLN A 174 7.21 19.76 -11.21
CA GLN A 174 8.00 20.77 -11.91
C GLN A 174 7.97 20.54 -13.42
N ASP A 175 7.92 21.62 -14.20
CA ASP A 175 7.83 21.54 -15.68
C ASP A 175 9.04 20.84 -16.32
N ILE A 176 10.19 20.84 -15.63
CA ILE A 176 11.40 20.14 -16.08
C ILE A 176 11.19 18.63 -16.16
N TYR A 177 10.44 18.02 -15.24
CA TYR A 177 10.09 16.60 -15.29
C TYR A 177 9.27 16.29 -16.54
N ILE A 178 8.26 17.11 -16.85
CA ILE A 178 7.42 16.93 -18.04
C ILE A 178 8.26 17.09 -19.31
N LYS A 179 9.15 18.08 -19.38
CA LYS A 179 10.06 18.27 -20.51
C LYS A 179 10.96 17.05 -20.73
N ARG A 180 11.55 16.51 -19.66
CA ARG A 180 12.43 15.31 -19.71
C ARG A 180 11.66 14.04 -20.06
N LEU A 181 10.39 13.92 -19.65
CA LEU A 181 9.52 12.80 -20.04
C LEU A 181 9.08 12.84 -21.50
N LYS A 182 8.93 14.03 -22.10
CA LYS A 182 8.64 14.19 -23.55
C LYS A 182 9.86 13.92 -24.42
N ASP A 183 11.06 14.16 -23.90
CA ASP A 183 12.32 13.94 -24.61
C ASP A 183 12.73 12.46 -24.53
N ILE A 184 12.67 11.80 -25.68
CA ILE A 184 12.99 10.37 -25.83
C ILE A 184 14.39 9.99 -25.33
N HIS A 185 15.35 10.93 -25.34
CA HIS A 185 16.71 10.66 -24.85
C HIS A 185 16.81 10.66 -23.33
N ASN A 186 15.92 11.38 -22.65
CA ASN A 186 15.87 11.52 -21.19
C ASN A 186 14.79 10.66 -20.54
N PHE A 187 13.76 10.27 -21.32
CA PHE A 187 12.57 9.57 -20.87
C PHE A 187 12.86 8.39 -19.94
N GLN A 188 13.75 7.45 -20.32
CA GLN A 188 14.02 6.25 -19.50
C GLN A 188 14.48 6.59 -18.06
N GLY A 189 15.37 7.57 -17.92
CA GLY A 189 15.90 7.95 -16.61
C GLY A 189 14.82 8.59 -15.75
N THR A 190 14.14 9.58 -16.32
CA THR A 190 13.07 10.33 -15.64
C THR A 190 11.87 9.45 -15.31
N TYR A 191 11.54 8.48 -16.17
CA TYR A 191 10.49 7.50 -15.88
C TYR A 191 10.81 6.69 -14.64
N TYR A 192 12.03 6.17 -14.51
CA TYR A 192 12.44 5.40 -13.33
C TYR A 192 12.53 6.26 -12.06
N GLU A 193 13.08 7.47 -12.15
CA GLU A 193 13.11 8.43 -11.04
C GLU A 193 11.69 8.68 -10.49
N LEU A 194 10.72 8.84 -11.39
CA LEU A 194 9.32 9.05 -11.02
C LEU A 194 8.68 7.81 -10.39
N MET A 195 9.05 6.60 -10.82
CA MET A 195 8.61 5.34 -10.18
C MET A 195 9.15 5.22 -8.75
N VAL A 196 10.42 5.57 -8.53
CA VAL A 196 11.03 5.60 -7.19
C VAL A 196 10.35 6.63 -6.30
N ALA A 197 10.10 7.84 -6.82
CA ALA A 197 9.36 8.88 -6.09
C ALA A 197 7.95 8.41 -5.69
N GLY A 198 7.22 7.78 -6.63
CA GLY A 198 5.90 7.20 -6.35
C GLY A 198 5.94 6.13 -5.26
N CYS A 199 6.92 5.21 -5.30
CA CYS A 199 7.11 4.19 -4.27
C CYS A 199 7.40 4.81 -2.90
N LEU A 200 8.27 5.83 -2.83
CA LEU A 200 8.61 6.51 -1.57
C LEU A 200 7.39 7.26 -0.99
N ILE A 201 6.61 7.95 -1.81
CA ILE A 201 5.36 8.60 -1.36
C ILE A 201 4.38 7.56 -0.82
N ARG A 202 4.18 6.44 -1.53
CA ARG A 202 3.31 5.36 -1.05
C ARG A 202 3.86 4.69 0.20
N ALA A 203 5.17 4.61 0.34
CA ALA A 203 5.86 4.20 1.55
C ALA A 203 5.88 5.30 2.64
N GLY A 204 5.07 6.36 2.56
CA GLY A 204 4.94 7.33 3.65
C GLY A 204 6.15 8.24 3.84
N PHE A 205 6.88 8.54 2.76
CA PHE A 205 7.92 9.57 2.77
C PHE A 205 7.38 10.89 2.22
N LYS A 206 7.76 11.98 2.88
CA LYS A 206 7.66 13.32 2.31
C LYS A 206 8.90 13.58 1.46
N LEU A 207 8.74 13.95 0.19
CA LEU A 207 9.88 14.30 -0.65
C LEU A 207 10.14 15.81 -0.65
N GLU A 208 11.41 16.18 -0.79
CA GLU A 208 11.87 17.55 -1.02
C GLU A 208 12.72 17.54 -2.29
N LEU A 209 12.21 18.18 -3.35
CA LEU A 209 12.89 18.25 -4.64
C LEU A 209 14.08 19.20 -4.55
N GLU A 210 15.20 18.81 -5.13
CA GLU A 210 16.36 19.69 -5.27
C GLU A 210 16.14 20.68 -6.41
N ASP A 211 16.86 21.80 -6.38
CA ASP A 211 16.84 22.78 -7.46
C ASP A 211 17.66 22.25 -8.66
N GLU A 212 16.98 21.63 -9.63
CA GLU A 212 17.59 21.11 -10.86
C GLU A 212 18.26 22.20 -11.73
N THR A 213 18.07 23.50 -11.44
CA THR A 213 18.73 24.60 -12.16
C THR A 213 20.12 24.93 -11.61
N ASN A 214 20.44 24.45 -10.39
CA ASN A 214 21.73 24.68 -9.78
C ASN A 214 22.77 23.67 -10.30
N ASN A 215 23.68 24.15 -11.16
CA ASN A 215 24.79 23.36 -11.71
C ASN A 215 26.11 23.50 -10.93
N GLU A 216 26.13 24.20 -9.80
CA GLU A 216 27.35 24.42 -9.02
C GLU A 216 27.88 23.12 -8.41
N PHE A 217 26.99 22.17 -8.07
CA PHE A 217 27.36 20.85 -7.55
C PHE A 217 26.50 19.74 -8.18
N LYS A 218 27.01 18.50 -8.14
CA LYS A 218 26.20 17.33 -8.51
C LYS A 218 25.31 16.97 -7.34
N HIS A 219 24.00 17.17 -7.45
CA HIS A 219 23.05 16.84 -6.39
C HIS A 219 22.42 15.46 -6.60
N CYS A 220 21.96 14.84 -5.51
CA CYS A 220 21.01 13.74 -5.57
C CYS A 220 19.69 14.21 -6.19
N GLU A 221 18.86 13.29 -6.67
CA GLU A 221 17.65 13.65 -7.42
C GLU A 221 16.64 14.40 -6.52
N PHE A 222 16.49 13.94 -5.28
CA PHE A 222 15.68 14.59 -4.25
C PHE A 222 16.08 14.02 -2.88
N SER A 223 15.54 14.60 -1.81
CA SER A 223 15.60 14.01 -0.47
C SER A 223 14.23 13.50 -0.02
N ALA A 224 14.23 12.50 0.85
CA ALA A 224 13.02 11.82 1.35
C ALA A 224 13.05 11.77 2.89
N ILE A 225 11.97 12.20 3.53
CA ILE A 225 11.83 12.22 4.98
C ILE A 225 10.77 11.18 5.37
N SER A 226 11.16 10.17 6.14
CA SER A 226 10.23 9.15 6.64
C SER A 226 9.25 9.76 7.63
N LEU A 227 7.95 9.57 7.40
CA LEU A 227 6.94 9.93 8.40
C LEU A 227 6.89 8.93 9.56
N THR A 228 7.45 7.72 9.39
CA THR A 228 7.54 6.69 10.43
C THR A 228 8.62 7.02 11.45
N THR A 229 9.83 7.37 11.00
CA THR A 229 11.00 7.54 11.88
C THR A 229 11.50 8.98 11.98
N GLY A 230 11.06 9.87 11.09
CA GLY A 230 11.58 11.23 10.96
C GLY A 230 12.95 11.33 10.28
N LYS A 231 13.56 10.22 9.86
CA LYS A 231 14.88 10.22 9.21
C LYS A 231 14.81 10.84 7.82
N LYS A 232 15.83 11.63 7.49
CA LYS A 232 16.05 12.20 6.15
C LYS A 232 17.05 11.36 5.37
N TYR A 233 16.74 11.15 4.10
CA TYR A 233 17.52 10.35 3.18
C TYR A 233 17.80 11.10 1.88
N TRP A 234 19.02 10.94 1.36
CA TRP A 234 19.41 11.41 0.03
C TRP A 234 19.17 10.31 -1.00
N VAL A 235 18.35 10.61 -2.02
CA VAL A 235 17.86 9.61 -2.98
C VAL A 235 18.62 9.71 -4.31
N GLU A 236 19.18 8.59 -4.74
CA GLU A 236 19.73 8.43 -6.09
C GLU A 236 18.94 7.33 -6.82
N ALA A 237 18.40 7.63 -8.00
CA ALA A 237 17.73 6.64 -8.84
C ALA A 237 18.39 6.56 -10.22
N LYS A 238 18.81 5.36 -10.63
CA LYS A 238 19.41 5.13 -11.95
C LYS A 238 18.91 3.83 -12.59
N ALA A 239 18.35 3.95 -13.78
CA ALA A 239 18.04 2.81 -14.63
C ALA A 239 19.20 2.47 -15.56
N ARG A 240 19.49 1.17 -15.69
CA ARG A 240 20.39 0.66 -16.72
C ARG A 240 19.86 1.06 -18.10
N SER A 241 20.68 1.77 -18.87
CA SER A 241 20.32 2.20 -20.23
C SER A 241 20.60 1.08 -21.22
N VAL A 242 19.58 0.51 -21.84
CA VAL A 242 19.71 -0.65 -22.75
C VAL A 242 19.45 -0.21 -24.19
N ALA A 243 20.31 -0.63 -25.12
CA ALA A 243 20.17 -0.27 -26.52
C ALA A 243 18.82 -0.76 -27.09
N GLY A 244 18.07 0.13 -27.74
CA GLY A 244 16.75 -0.14 -28.33
C GLY A 244 15.56 -0.06 -27.36
N VAL A 245 15.79 0.21 -26.08
CA VAL A 245 14.75 0.19 -25.04
C VAL A 245 14.42 1.60 -24.61
N LEU A 246 13.12 1.94 -24.57
CA LEU A 246 12.61 3.24 -24.10
C LEU A 246 13.38 4.45 -24.67
N GLY A 247 13.72 4.40 -25.97
CA GLY A 247 14.38 5.50 -26.67
C GLY A 247 15.92 5.53 -26.61
N LYS A 248 16.56 4.59 -25.91
CA LYS A 248 18.02 4.52 -25.83
C LYS A 248 18.60 3.80 -27.06
N SER A 249 18.81 4.45 -28.19
CA SER A 249 19.37 3.80 -29.39
C SER A 249 20.91 3.75 -29.39
N VAL A 250 21.60 4.88 -29.23
CA VAL A 250 23.07 4.98 -29.47
C VAL A 250 23.91 4.89 -28.19
N ASN A 251 23.37 5.33 -27.05
CA ASN A 251 24.09 5.42 -25.77
C ASN A 251 23.74 4.30 -24.78
N GLY A 252 22.94 3.32 -25.20
CA GLY A 252 22.57 2.17 -24.40
C GLY A 252 23.65 1.09 -24.38
N THR A 253 23.70 0.29 -23.33
CA THR A 253 24.54 -0.91 -23.30
C THR A 253 23.93 -2.01 -24.18
N ILE A 254 24.80 -2.73 -24.88
CA ILE A 254 24.47 -3.98 -25.58
C ILE A 254 24.81 -5.22 -24.74
N SER A 255 25.32 -5.01 -23.53
CA SER A 255 25.65 -6.12 -22.63
C SER A 255 24.40 -6.95 -22.34
N LYS A 256 24.56 -8.28 -22.30
CA LYS A 256 23.49 -9.18 -21.89
C LYS A 256 23.42 -9.37 -20.38
N ASP A 257 24.42 -8.91 -19.62
CA ASP A 257 24.40 -8.95 -18.16
C ASP A 257 23.52 -7.81 -17.62
N PRO A 258 22.38 -8.11 -16.95
CA PRO A 258 21.52 -7.10 -16.33
C PRO A 258 22.23 -6.27 -15.26
N THR A 259 23.29 -6.82 -14.66
CA THR A 259 24.05 -6.17 -13.58
C THR A 259 25.28 -5.41 -14.09
N SER A 260 25.41 -5.21 -15.40
CA SER A 260 26.62 -4.62 -16.03
C SER A 260 26.88 -3.17 -15.63
N SER A 261 25.85 -2.42 -15.25
CA SER A 261 25.95 -1.01 -14.86
C SER A 261 25.93 -0.78 -13.34
N LEU A 262 25.68 -1.83 -12.56
CA LEU A 262 25.42 -1.74 -11.11
C LEU A 262 26.55 -1.02 -10.37
N SER A 263 27.79 -1.50 -10.55
CA SER A 263 28.94 -0.91 -9.86
C SER A 263 29.22 0.52 -10.26
N LYS A 264 29.03 0.85 -11.55
CA LYS A 264 29.19 2.21 -12.07
C LYS A 264 28.17 3.16 -11.44
N GLN A 265 26.91 2.74 -11.33
CA GLN A 265 25.82 3.57 -10.82
C GLN A 265 25.98 3.84 -9.32
N ILE A 266 26.32 2.82 -8.52
CA ILE A 266 26.56 2.98 -7.08
C ILE A 266 27.80 3.87 -6.82
N ASN A 267 28.90 3.65 -7.55
CA ASN A 267 30.09 4.50 -7.42
C ASN A 267 29.82 5.95 -7.84
N ALA A 268 28.94 6.18 -8.82
CA ALA A 268 28.52 7.53 -9.19
C ALA A 268 27.66 8.18 -8.09
N ALA A 269 26.76 7.41 -7.47
CA ALA A 269 25.96 7.87 -6.33
C ALA A 269 26.86 8.35 -5.19
N PHE A 270 27.84 7.55 -4.76
CA PHE A 270 28.76 7.91 -3.66
C PHE A 270 29.64 9.14 -3.92
N LYS A 271 29.78 9.59 -5.17
CA LYS A 271 30.53 10.82 -5.51
C LYS A 271 29.70 12.09 -5.28
N LYS A 272 28.37 11.98 -5.19
CA LYS A 272 27.49 13.11 -4.87
C LYS A 272 27.55 13.36 -3.36
N PRO A 273 27.59 14.61 -2.87
CA PRO A 273 27.51 14.88 -1.44
C PRO A 273 26.15 14.43 -0.88
N ALA A 274 26.17 13.90 0.34
CA ALA A 274 24.97 13.58 1.11
C ALA A 274 25.32 13.81 2.58
N ALA A 275 24.58 14.70 3.24
CA ALA A 275 24.82 15.02 4.66
C ALA A 275 24.31 13.91 5.59
N ASP A 276 23.28 13.19 5.15
CA ASP A 276 22.58 12.14 5.90
C ASP A 276 22.72 10.76 5.22
N GLU A 277 21.87 9.81 5.61
CA GLU A 277 21.82 8.47 5.03
C GLU A 277 21.40 8.51 3.54
N ARG A 278 21.82 7.50 2.76
CA ARG A 278 21.52 7.40 1.33
C ARG A 278 20.59 6.24 1.02
N LEU A 279 19.64 6.49 0.11
CA LEU A 279 18.87 5.46 -0.58
C LEU A 279 19.32 5.45 -2.04
N ILE A 280 19.89 4.33 -2.50
CA ILE A 280 20.37 4.17 -3.87
C ILE A 280 19.51 3.13 -4.57
N PHE A 281 18.82 3.54 -5.62
CA PHE A 281 17.95 2.69 -6.44
C PHE A 281 18.61 2.45 -7.80
N VAL A 282 18.79 1.17 -8.14
CA VAL A 282 19.36 0.75 -9.42
C VAL A 282 18.42 -0.22 -10.12
N ASP A 283 17.85 0.21 -11.24
CA ASP A 283 17.06 -0.68 -12.09
C ASP A 283 17.95 -1.43 -13.07
N VAL A 284 17.89 -2.77 -13.03
CA VAL A 284 18.65 -3.64 -13.94
C VAL A 284 18.05 -3.72 -15.34
N ASN A 285 16.85 -3.16 -15.54
CA ASN A 285 16.19 -3.00 -16.83
C ASN A 285 16.42 -4.17 -17.79
N THR A 286 15.78 -5.30 -17.49
CA THR A 286 15.95 -6.54 -18.26
C THR A 286 14.60 -7.22 -18.47
N PRO A 287 14.42 -7.98 -19.58
CA PRO A 287 13.27 -8.84 -19.74
C PRO A 287 13.07 -9.75 -18.52
N ILE A 288 11.82 -10.07 -18.23
CA ILE A 288 11.46 -10.85 -17.05
C ILE A 288 11.16 -12.27 -17.47
N GLU A 289 11.87 -13.22 -16.87
CA GLU A 289 11.61 -14.64 -17.05
C GLU A 289 10.60 -15.10 -15.99
N ASN A 290 9.52 -15.74 -16.43
CA ASN A 290 8.37 -16.05 -15.59
C ASN A 290 8.66 -17.21 -14.62
N GLY A 291 8.18 -17.09 -13.37
CA GLY A 291 8.10 -18.18 -12.40
C GLY A 291 9.44 -18.71 -11.87
N VAL A 292 10.54 -18.04 -12.19
CA VAL A 292 11.90 -18.42 -11.76
C VAL A 292 12.51 -17.22 -11.04
N MET A 293 13.18 -17.49 -9.91
CA MET A 293 13.98 -16.47 -9.22
C MET A 293 15.01 -15.90 -10.21
N PRO A 294 14.97 -14.59 -10.53
CA PRO A 294 15.83 -14.05 -11.58
C PRO A 294 17.31 -14.25 -11.28
N ALA A 295 18.05 -14.86 -12.20
CA ALA A 295 19.48 -15.15 -12.01
C ALA A 295 20.35 -13.89 -11.80
N TRP A 296 19.83 -12.71 -12.12
CA TRP A 296 20.52 -11.44 -11.83
C TRP A 296 20.58 -11.13 -10.33
N ILE A 297 19.67 -11.66 -9.51
CA ILE A 297 19.63 -11.41 -8.05
C ILE A 297 20.92 -11.90 -7.39
N GLU A 298 21.28 -13.16 -7.62
CA GLU A 298 22.50 -13.74 -7.05
C GLU A 298 23.74 -13.00 -7.57
N ARG A 299 23.76 -12.63 -8.86
CA ARG A 299 24.86 -11.85 -9.44
C ARG A 299 24.96 -10.45 -8.83
N ALA A 300 23.84 -9.80 -8.56
CA ALA A 300 23.80 -8.48 -7.95
C ALA A 300 24.33 -8.54 -6.51
N ASN A 301 23.89 -9.53 -5.72
CA ASN A 301 24.41 -9.74 -4.35
C ASN A 301 25.92 -9.94 -4.34
N LYS A 302 26.45 -10.86 -5.15
CA LYS A 302 27.91 -11.10 -5.25
C LYS A 302 28.69 -9.84 -5.64
N LYS A 303 28.16 -9.03 -6.57
CA LYS A 303 28.78 -7.76 -6.95
C LYS A 303 28.73 -6.74 -5.82
N LEU A 304 27.63 -6.65 -5.08
CA LEU A 304 27.48 -5.73 -3.96
C LEU A 304 28.42 -6.10 -2.80
N GLU A 305 28.53 -7.38 -2.47
CA GLU A 305 29.49 -7.90 -1.47
C GLU A 305 30.93 -7.58 -1.84
N GLN A 306 31.32 -7.83 -3.11
CA GLN A 306 32.66 -7.50 -3.59
C GLN A 306 32.92 -5.99 -3.52
N MET A 307 31.95 -5.18 -3.97
CA MET A 307 32.07 -3.73 -3.92
C MET A 307 32.18 -3.19 -2.50
N GLU A 308 31.41 -3.72 -1.56
CA GLU A 308 31.48 -3.38 -0.15
C GLU A 308 32.88 -3.67 0.38
N SER A 309 33.41 -4.88 0.16
CA SER A 309 34.77 -5.24 0.57
C SER A 309 35.88 -4.36 -0.01
N ASP A 310 35.69 -3.82 -1.22
CA ASP A 310 36.68 -2.98 -1.91
C ASP A 310 36.53 -1.48 -1.57
N THR A 311 35.46 -1.10 -0.86
CA THR A 311 35.13 0.29 -0.56
C THR A 311 35.44 0.59 0.91
N PRO A 312 35.99 1.77 1.25
CA PRO A 312 36.16 2.13 2.66
C PRO A 312 34.83 2.25 3.41
N ASP A 313 34.84 1.92 4.71
CA ASP A 313 33.68 1.91 5.63
C ASP A 313 33.02 3.28 5.87
N ASP A 314 33.58 4.36 5.31
CA ASP A 314 33.05 5.73 5.41
C ASP A 314 31.80 5.95 4.54
N LYS A 315 31.55 5.06 3.57
CA LYS A 315 30.38 5.09 2.69
C LYS A 315 29.31 4.12 3.14
N LYS A 316 28.13 4.64 3.48
CA LYS A 316 26.97 3.84 3.88
C LYS A 316 25.76 4.15 3.01
N ALA A 317 25.00 3.12 2.64
CA ALA A 317 23.75 3.28 1.89
C ALA A 317 22.84 2.06 2.02
N TYR A 318 21.53 2.29 1.95
CA TYR A 318 20.58 1.24 1.56
C TYR A 318 20.55 1.21 0.04
N VAL A 319 20.87 0.05 -0.53
CA VAL A 319 20.87 -0.16 -1.97
C VAL A 319 19.69 -1.05 -2.35
N PHE A 320 18.83 -0.56 -3.22
CA PHE A 320 17.70 -1.30 -3.78
C PHE A 320 18.01 -1.59 -5.24
N VAL A 321 18.12 -2.86 -5.60
CA VAL A 321 18.29 -3.28 -6.99
C VAL A 321 16.94 -3.80 -7.47
N THR A 322 16.36 -3.14 -8.46
CA THR A 322 15.00 -3.42 -8.95
C THR A 322 15.02 -3.91 -10.40
N ASN A 323 13.96 -4.62 -10.80
CA ASN A 323 13.61 -4.81 -12.19
C ASN A 323 12.10 -4.58 -12.36
N MET A 324 11.71 -3.38 -12.75
CA MET A 324 10.30 -3.03 -13.01
C MET A 324 10.02 -3.01 -14.53
N GLY A 325 10.37 -4.11 -15.18
CA GLY A 325 10.52 -4.25 -16.63
C GLY A 325 9.23 -4.39 -17.46
N PHE A 326 8.09 -3.85 -17.02
CA PHE A 326 6.79 -3.98 -17.72
C PHE A 326 6.85 -3.59 -19.20
N HIS A 327 7.68 -2.61 -19.53
CA HIS A 327 7.85 -2.10 -20.88
C HIS A 327 8.48 -3.09 -21.89
N TRP A 328 9.06 -4.21 -21.44
CA TRP A 328 9.67 -5.21 -22.32
C TRP A 328 8.65 -6.08 -23.06
N HIS A 329 7.49 -6.35 -22.44
CA HIS A 329 6.44 -7.22 -22.99
C HIS A 329 5.07 -6.52 -22.88
N PRO A 330 4.84 -5.42 -23.61
CA PRO A 330 3.68 -4.54 -23.40
C PRO A 330 2.32 -5.22 -23.56
N GLU A 331 2.23 -6.25 -24.40
CA GLU A 331 0.98 -6.97 -24.69
C GLU A 331 0.66 -8.09 -23.68
N GLU A 332 1.61 -8.47 -22.82
CA GLU A 332 1.39 -9.52 -21.83
C GLU A 332 0.57 -9.00 -20.64
N GLN A 333 -0.31 -9.85 -20.09
CA GLN A 333 -1.13 -9.57 -18.89
C GLN A 333 -0.46 -9.95 -17.58
N LYS A 334 0.85 -10.23 -17.63
CA LYS A 334 1.60 -10.73 -16.48
C LYS A 334 2.49 -9.62 -15.94
N VAL A 335 2.10 -9.13 -14.76
CA VAL A 335 2.90 -8.24 -13.93
C VAL A 335 3.89 -9.10 -13.16
N SER A 336 5.14 -9.09 -13.60
CA SER A 336 6.25 -9.58 -12.78
C SER A 336 7.22 -8.42 -12.59
N HIS A 337 7.75 -8.30 -11.39
CA HIS A 337 8.86 -7.42 -11.06
C HIS A 337 9.62 -8.07 -9.91
N ALA A 338 10.89 -7.71 -9.76
CA ALA A 338 11.72 -8.26 -8.71
C ALA A 338 12.58 -7.15 -8.10
N ALA A 339 12.84 -7.26 -6.80
CA ALA A 339 13.69 -6.33 -6.10
C ALA A 339 14.46 -7.05 -5.00
N ILE A 340 15.66 -6.54 -4.72
CA ILE A 340 16.44 -6.89 -3.54
C ILE A 340 16.89 -5.61 -2.84
N ALA A 341 17.05 -5.71 -1.52
CA ALA A 341 17.68 -4.68 -0.71
C ALA A 341 19.03 -5.18 -0.21
N PHE A 342 20.00 -4.29 -0.05
CA PHE A 342 21.33 -4.58 0.47
C PHE A 342 21.83 -3.42 1.33
N GLY A 343 22.32 -3.72 2.53
CA GLY A 343 22.95 -2.74 3.41
C GLY A 343 24.42 -2.56 3.09
N PHE A 344 24.79 -1.51 2.35
CA PHE A 344 26.19 -1.20 2.04
C PHE A 344 26.86 -0.55 3.25
N HIS A 345 27.81 -1.25 3.87
CA HIS A 345 28.39 -1.00 5.20
C HIS A 345 27.35 -0.82 6.31
N ILE A 346 26.23 -1.56 6.20
CA ILE A 346 25.19 -1.67 7.23
C ILE A 346 25.08 -3.16 7.60
N PRO A 347 25.88 -3.64 8.56
CA PRO A 347 26.07 -5.08 8.80
C PRO A 347 24.83 -5.78 9.37
N ASP A 348 23.85 -5.03 9.86
CA ASP A 348 22.60 -5.53 10.43
C ASP A 348 21.37 -5.27 9.53
N PHE A 349 21.58 -4.97 8.24
CA PHE A 349 20.51 -4.85 7.25
C PHE A 349 20.77 -5.71 6.02
N SER A 350 19.85 -6.65 5.75
CA SER A 350 19.85 -7.52 4.57
C SER A 350 21.19 -8.23 4.34
N LYS A 351 21.73 -8.85 5.40
CA LYS A 351 22.94 -9.66 5.36
C LYS A 351 22.63 -11.13 5.59
N ALA A 352 23.39 -12.01 4.94
CA ALA A 352 23.29 -13.45 5.19
C ALA A 352 23.85 -13.76 6.59
N GLY A 353 23.13 -14.60 7.33
CA GLY A 353 23.55 -15.00 8.68
C GLY A 353 22.50 -15.88 9.36
N HIS A 354 22.91 -16.54 10.43
CA HIS A 354 22.00 -17.23 11.34
C HIS A 354 21.62 -16.28 12.45
N TYR A 355 20.35 -15.87 12.47
CA TYR A 355 19.81 -14.94 13.46
C TYR A 355 18.68 -15.60 14.23
N ARG A 356 18.56 -15.22 15.49
CA ARG A 356 17.37 -15.47 16.31
C ARG A 356 16.18 -14.68 15.76
N LEU A 357 14.97 -15.17 15.97
CA LEU A 357 13.75 -14.48 15.51
C LEU A 357 13.64 -13.09 16.15
N SER A 358 14.02 -13.00 17.42
CA SER A 358 14.10 -11.72 18.14
C SER A 358 15.16 -10.77 17.58
N GLU A 359 16.28 -11.27 17.06
CA GLU A 359 17.31 -10.44 16.40
C GLU A 359 16.78 -9.87 15.08
N ILE A 360 16.16 -10.73 14.25
CA ILE A 360 15.53 -10.31 12.98
C ILE A 360 14.49 -9.21 13.26
N TYR A 361 13.66 -9.37 14.29
CA TYR A 361 12.65 -8.37 14.65
C TYR A 361 13.25 -7.03 15.08
N ARG A 362 14.32 -7.04 15.89
CA ARG A 362 15.03 -5.78 16.26
C ARG A 362 15.66 -5.12 15.04
N MET A 363 16.27 -5.89 14.15
CA MET A 363 16.83 -5.38 12.89
C MET A 363 15.74 -4.78 12.01
N LYS A 364 14.60 -5.46 11.86
CA LYS A 364 13.43 -4.95 11.12
C LYS A 364 12.94 -3.63 11.70
N LYS A 365 12.75 -3.53 13.03
CA LYS A 365 12.34 -2.29 13.70
C LYS A 365 13.37 -1.16 13.48
N LYS A 366 14.66 -1.46 13.57
CA LYS A 366 15.74 -0.49 13.35
C LYS A 366 15.75 0.06 11.92
N HIS A 367 15.42 -0.79 10.94
CA HIS A 367 15.46 -0.50 9.52
C HIS A 367 14.06 -0.44 8.88
N ILE A 368 13.03 -0.07 9.67
CA ILE A 368 11.63 -0.14 9.25
C ILE A 368 11.36 0.63 7.95
N ASP A 369 12.00 1.79 7.79
CA ASP A 369 11.94 2.61 6.59
C ASP A 369 12.30 1.84 5.30
N ALA A 370 13.35 1.02 5.35
CA ALA A 370 13.79 0.23 4.20
C ALA A 370 12.86 -0.95 3.91
N HIS A 371 12.23 -1.53 4.95
CA HIS A 371 11.20 -2.55 4.78
C HIS A 371 9.93 -1.96 4.15
N GLU A 372 9.48 -0.79 4.61
CA GLU A 372 8.32 -0.10 4.08
C GLU A 372 8.52 0.32 2.60
N ILE A 373 9.76 0.68 2.22
CA ILE A 373 10.14 0.89 0.82
C ILE A 373 10.00 -0.41 0.01
N MET A 374 10.51 -1.53 0.53
CA MET A 374 10.42 -2.83 -0.15
C MET A 374 8.97 -3.28 -0.33
N ASP A 375 8.10 -3.05 0.65
CA ASP A 375 6.67 -3.32 0.55
C ASP A 375 6.02 -2.48 -0.56
N ALA A 376 6.33 -1.18 -0.62
CA ALA A 376 5.83 -0.31 -1.68
C ALA A 376 6.32 -0.71 -3.08
N ILE A 377 7.57 -1.18 -3.21
CA ILE A 377 8.12 -1.73 -4.46
C ILE A 377 7.38 -3.01 -4.86
N LYS A 378 7.17 -3.94 -3.91
CA LYS A 378 6.48 -5.22 -4.14
C LYS A 378 5.04 -5.04 -4.64
N GLU A 379 4.39 -3.96 -4.22
CA GLU A 379 3.01 -3.65 -4.62
C GLU A 379 2.92 -2.87 -5.94
N TYR A 380 4.03 -2.38 -6.49
CA TYR A 380 4.02 -1.51 -7.65
C TYR A 380 3.31 -2.17 -8.88
N PRO A 381 2.42 -1.45 -9.60
CA PRO A 381 2.12 -0.01 -9.49
C PRO A 381 1.01 0.35 -8.50
N ALA A 382 0.32 -0.63 -7.89
CA ALA A 382 -0.81 -0.49 -6.96
C ALA A 382 -1.73 0.71 -7.29
N LEU A 383 -2.43 0.59 -8.41
CA LEU A 383 -3.40 1.59 -8.83
C LEU A 383 -4.59 1.62 -7.85
N PRO A 384 -5.10 2.80 -7.48
CA PRO A 384 -6.24 2.91 -6.58
C PRO A 384 -7.51 2.38 -7.25
N ASN A 385 -8.26 1.54 -6.53
CA ASN A 385 -9.53 0.99 -7.01
C ASN A 385 -10.69 1.98 -6.84
N THR A 386 -10.68 2.76 -5.76
CA THR A 386 -11.69 3.78 -5.45
C THR A 386 -11.03 5.10 -5.07
N PHE A 387 -11.77 6.20 -5.24
CA PHE A 387 -11.25 7.53 -4.91
C PHE A 387 -11.09 7.76 -3.40
N ASP A 388 -11.96 7.19 -2.57
CA ASP A 388 -12.03 7.45 -1.13
C ASP A 388 -11.61 6.25 -0.25
N GLY A 389 -11.17 5.15 -0.87
CA GLY A 389 -10.80 3.93 -0.15
C GLY A 389 -12.00 3.07 0.25
N GLN A 390 -13.18 3.28 -0.32
CA GLN A 390 -14.30 2.36 -0.20
C GLN A 390 -14.02 1.00 -0.86
N LEU A 391 -14.85 0.03 -0.50
CA LEU A 391 -14.87 -1.28 -1.15
C LEU A 391 -15.43 -1.12 -2.59
N PRO A 392 -14.75 -1.62 -3.63
CA PRO A 392 -15.21 -1.54 -5.01
C PRO A 392 -16.64 -2.02 -5.24
N SER A 393 -17.04 -3.15 -4.60
CA SER A 393 -18.39 -3.69 -4.72
C SER A 393 -19.47 -2.72 -4.19
N ILE A 394 -19.14 -1.95 -3.16
CA ILE A 394 -20.04 -0.95 -2.58
C ILE A 394 -20.04 0.32 -3.43
N ALA A 395 -18.86 0.77 -3.86
CA ALA A 395 -18.69 2.01 -4.60
C ALA A 395 -19.31 1.96 -6.01
N TYR A 396 -19.26 0.79 -6.67
CA TYR A 396 -19.61 0.65 -8.09
C TYR A 396 -20.78 -0.31 -8.34
N ASP A 397 -20.80 -1.47 -7.69
CA ASP A 397 -21.84 -2.49 -7.91
C ASP A 397 -23.11 -2.24 -7.09
N ARG A 398 -23.09 -1.25 -6.18
CA ARG A 398 -24.19 -0.88 -5.26
C ARG A 398 -24.65 -2.07 -4.41
N GLU A 399 -23.72 -2.95 -4.09
CA GLU A 399 -23.94 -4.06 -3.17
C GLU A 399 -24.32 -3.54 -1.79
N GLU A 400 -25.07 -4.36 -1.04
CA GLU A 400 -25.39 -4.00 0.35
C GLU A 400 -24.12 -4.03 1.19
N ALA A 401 -23.83 -2.92 1.87
CA ALA A 401 -22.66 -2.80 2.72
C ALA A 401 -22.62 -3.92 3.78
N PRO A 402 -21.42 -4.44 4.12
CA PRO A 402 -21.24 -5.24 5.32
C PRO A 402 -21.75 -4.51 6.56
N PRO A 403 -22.39 -5.20 7.51
CA PRO A 403 -22.75 -4.59 8.78
C PRO A 403 -21.49 -4.11 9.50
N ILE A 404 -21.57 -2.91 10.08
CA ILE A 404 -20.44 -2.32 10.80
C ILE A 404 -20.52 -2.78 12.26
N ILE A 405 -19.42 -3.32 12.80
CA ILE A 405 -19.35 -3.68 14.21
C ILE A 405 -19.49 -2.41 15.07
N GLY A 406 -20.34 -2.48 16.09
CA GLY A 406 -20.70 -1.37 16.98
C GLY A 406 -21.86 -0.51 16.48
N GLU A 407 -22.36 -0.71 15.25
CA GLU A 407 -23.55 -0.03 14.74
C GLU A 407 -24.84 -0.78 15.06
N ARG A 408 -25.93 -0.02 15.20
CA ARG A 408 -27.27 -0.52 15.50
C ARG A 408 -28.12 -0.49 14.24
N TYR A 409 -28.71 -1.63 13.91
CA TYR A 409 -29.52 -1.83 12.71
C TYR A 409 -30.89 -2.41 13.09
N GLY A 410 -31.86 -2.25 12.19
CA GLY A 410 -33.12 -2.99 12.22
C GLY A 410 -32.99 -4.23 11.32
N PHE A 411 -32.97 -5.41 11.93
CA PHE A 411 -32.92 -6.70 11.24
C PHE A 411 -34.32 -7.32 11.15
N ASP A 412 -34.54 -8.20 10.18
CA ASP A 412 -35.76 -9.02 10.14
C ASP A 412 -35.76 -9.99 11.32
N ASP A 413 -36.84 -10.02 12.10
CA ASP A 413 -37.00 -10.91 13.25
C ASP A 413 -37.43 -12.35 12.87
N GLY A 414 -37.58 -12.63 11.57
CA GLY A 414 -38.04 -13.90 11.01
C GLY A 414 -39.55 -14.14 11.19
N LYS A 415 -40.27 -13.17 11.75
CA LYS A 415 -41.72 -13.16 11.98
C LYS A 415 -42.41 -12.01 11.24
N GLY A 416 -41.69 -11.31 10.36
CA GLY A 416 -42.18 -10.16 9.60
C GLY A 416 -42.14 -8.85 10.40
N GLY A 417 -41.43 -8.81 11.52
CA GLY A 417 -41.14 -7.62 12.33
C GLY A 417 -39.69 -7.14 12.16
N VAL A 418 -39.38 -6.01 12.79
CA VAL A 418 -38.03 -5.43 12.83
C VAL A 418 -37.49 -5.56 14.24
N MET A 419 -36.35 -6.24 14.38
CA MET A 419 -35.58 -6.35 15.60
C MET A 419 -34.41 -5.37 15.54
N GLU A 420 -34.41 -4.38 16.44
CA GLU A 420 -33.27 -3.48 16.59
C GLU A 420 -32.19 -4.12 17.47
N ALA A 421 -30.98 -4.24 16.93
CA ALA A 421 -29.84 -4.76 17.69
C ALA A 421 -28.53 -4.13 17.22
N THR A 422 -27.54 -4.15 18.11
CA THR A 422 -26.17 -3.71 17.83
C THR A 422 -25.33 -4.89 17.37
N VAL A 423 -24.56 -4.70 16.31
CA VAL A 423 -23.61 -5.72 15.83
C VAL A 423 -22.42 -5.77 16.77
N THR A 424 -22.17 -6.91 17.39
CA THR A 424 -21.08 -7.10 18.37
C THR A 424 -19.88 -7.81 17.80
N THR A 425 -20.08 -8.67 16.80
CA THR A 425 -19.02 -9.40 16.11
C THR A 425 -19.49 -9.82 14.71
N ALA A 426 -18.55 -10.05 13.80
CA ALA A 426 -18.84 -10.64 12.51
C ALA A 426 -17.62 -11.41 11.96
N ILE A 427 -17.87 -12.51 11.27
CA ILE A 427 -16.85 -13.32 10.60
C ILE A 427 -17.31 -13.74 9.20
N VAL A 428 -16.36 -14.06 8.32
CA VAL A 428 -16.63 -14.57 6.97
C VAL A 428 -16.15 -16.01 6.85
N SER A 429 -17.00 -16.86 6.28
CA SER A 429 -16.65 -18.18 5.77
C SER A 429 -16.49 -18.08 4.26
N GLU A 430 -15.25 -17.94 3.79
CA GLU A 430 -14.94 -17.88 2.35
C GLU A 430 -15.41 -19.14 1.58
N PRO A 431 -15.22 -20.38 2.08
CA PRO A 431 -15.68 -21.58 1.38
C PRO A 431 -17.20 -21.63 1.22
N GLU A 432 -17.94 -21.11 2.20
CA GLU A 432 -19.41 -21.08 2.17
C GLU A 432 -19.97 -19.82 1.53
N LYS A 433 -19.12 -18.83 1.23
CA LYS A 433 -19.50 -17.48 0.78
C LYS A 433 -20.58 -16.87 1.69
N ARG A 434 -20.38 -16.94 3.00
CA ARG A 434 -21.33 -16.47 4.02
C ARG A 434 -20.64 -15.63 5.07
N MET A 435 -21.36 -14.64 5.59
CA MET A 435 -20.98 -13.94 6.81
C MET A 435 -21.91 -14.32 7.96
N TYR A 436 -21.33 -14.46 9.14
CA TYR A 436 -22.03 -14.71 10.40
C TYR A 436 -21.91 -13.47 11.27
N ILE A 437 -23.03 -12.96 11.77
CA ILE A 437 -23.15 -11.65 12.43
C ILE A 437 -23.73 -11.88 13.82
N GLY A 438 -22.96 -11.59 14.86
CA GLY A 438 -23.40 -11.65 16.25
C GLY A 438 -24.01 -10.33 16.72
N LEU A 439 -25.06 -10.42 17.52
CA LEU A 439 -25.84 -9.29 18.02
C LEU A 439 -25.77 -9.16 19.55
N ASP A 440 -26.01 -7.96 20.07
CA ASP A 440 -26.02 -7.66 21.52
C ASP A 440 -27.14 -8.36 22.30
N ASN A 441 -28.20 -8.79 21.61
CA ASN A 441 -29.27 -9.61 22.17
C ASN A 441 -28.95 -11.12 22.22
N GLY A 442 -27.74 -11.53 21.80
CA GLY A 442 -27.28 -12.92 21.79
C GLY A 442 -27.69 -13.74 20.57
N GLN A 443 -28.41 -13.15 19.60
CA GLN A 443 -28.74 -13.82 18.34
C GLN A 443 -27.56 -13.78 17.35
N MET A 444 -27.54 -14.74 16.43
CA MET A 444 -26.61 -14.80 15.31
C MET A 444 -27.39 -14.83 14.00
N LEU A 445 -27.03 -13.94 13.08
CA LEU A 445 -27.59 -13.88 11.73
C LEU A 445 -26.58 -14.43 10.73
N THR A 446 -27.09 -15.00 9.64
CA THR A 446 -26.29 -15.48 8.52
C THR A 446 -26.72 -14.76 7.25
N ARG A 447 -25.76 -14.21 6.51
CA ARG A 447 -26.01 -13.54 5.22
C ARG A 447 -25.12 -14.13 4.14
N GLU A 448 -25.70 -14.46 3.00
CA GLU A 448 -24.94 -14.90 1.82
C GLU A 448 -24.17 -13.72 1.21
N MET A 449 -23.01 -14.01 0.63
CA MET A 449 -22.13 -13.02 0.01
C MET A 449 -22.06 -13.25 -1.49
N SER A 450 -22.11 -12.17 -2.26
CA SER A 450 -21.76 -12.22 -3.68
C SER A 450 -20.26 -12.45 -3.86
N ASP A 451 -19.85 -12.91 -5.04
CA ASP A 451 -18.44 -13.08 -5.40
C ASP A 451 -17.65 -11.77 -5.28
N ARG A 452 -18.33 -10.63 -5.52
CA ARG A 452 -17.75 -9.28 -5.38
C ARG A 452 -17.42 -8.97 -3.92
N LEU A 453 -18.35 -9.24 -3.01
CA LEU A 453 -18.11 -9.04 -1.58
C LEU A 453 -17.04 -10.00 -1.03
N VAL A 454 -16.95 -11.23 -1.54
CA VAL A 454 -15.88 -12.17 -1.16
C VAL A 454 -14.51 -11.65 -1.62
N GLN A 455 -14.39 -11.13 -2.85
CA GLN A 455 -13.15 -10.52 -3.34
C GLN A 455 -12.73 -9.29 -2.51
N ASP A 456 -13.70 -8.48 -2.11
CA ASP A 456 -13.45 -7.31 -1.27
C ASP A 456 -13.00 -7.69 0.15
N TYR A 457 -13.59 -8.75 0.71
CA TYR A 457 -13.10 -9.33 1.98
C TYR A 457 -11.67 -9.87 1.84
N GLN A 458 -11.37 -10.61 0.77
CA GLN A 458 -10.02 -11.16 0.54
C GLN A 458 -8.95 -10.08 0.42
N ARG A 459 -9.28 -8.93 -0.17
CA ARG A 459 -8.37 -7.78 -0.30
C ARG A 459 -8.21 -7.00 1.00
N HIS A 460 -9.28 -6.90 1.79
CA HIS A 460 -9.33 -6.02 2.97
C HIS A 460 -9.96 -6.70 4.20
N PRO A 461 -9.47 -7.88 4.62
CA PRO A 461 -10.16 -8.72 5.61
C PRO A 461 -10.28 -8.00 6.97
N ASP A 462 -9.21 -7.31 7.38
CA ASP A 462 -9.12 -6.69 8.70
C ASP A 462 -9.99 -5.44 8.85
N THR A 463 -10.51 -4.86 7.76
CA THR A 463 -11.30 -3.62 7.79
C THR A 463 -12.71 -3.80 7.22
N PHE A 464 -13.06 -5.03 6.83
CA PHE A 464 -14.28 -5.34 6.08
C PHE A 464 -15.56 -4.96 6.85
N PHE A 465 -15.58 -5.14 8.17
CA PHE A 465 -16.72 -4.82 9.04
C PHE A 465 -16.63 -3.43 9.70
N GLY A 466 -15.90 -2.50 9.08
CA GLY A 466 -15.89 -1.08 9.46
C GLY A 466 -15.16 -0.75 10.77
N VAL A 467 -14.46 -1.73 11.36
CA VAL A 467 -13.50 -1.59 12.46
C VAL A 467 -12.25 -2.40 12.11
N ILE A 468 -11.12 -2.13 12.77
CA ILE A 468 -9.93 -2.97 12.62
C ILE A 468 -10.13 -4.23 13.46
N LEU A 469 -10.40 -5.34 12.80
CA LEU A 469 -10.53 -6.66 13.41
C LEU A 469 -9.59 -7.61 12.68
N GLU A 470 -8.42 -7.86 13.28
CA GLU A 470 -7.45 -8.80 12.74
C GLU A 470 -8.08 -10.19 12.56
N GLN A 471 -8.21 -10.59 11.30
CA GLN A 471 -8.69 -11.92 10.97
C GLN A 471 -7.57 -12.93 11.24
N GLY A 472 -7.95 -14.15 11.61
CA GLY A 472 -6.99 -15.22 11.86
C GLY A 472 -6.10 -15.44 10.64
N LYS A 473 -4.81 -15.12 10.76
CA LYS A 473 -3.84 -15.37 9.69
C LYS A 473 -3.45 -16.84 9.69
N ARG A 474 -3.55 -17.46 8.53
CA ARG A 474 -2.94 -18.76 8.28
C ARG A 474 -1.50 -18.50 7.85
N PHE A 475 -0.55 -18.90 8.70
CA PHE A 475 0.87 -18.87 8.36
C PHE A 475 1.21 -20.13 7.59
N GLU A 476 2.00 -19.98 6.53
CA GLU A 476 2.62 -21.12 5.84
C GLU A 476 3.50 -21.90 6.83
N GLU A 477 3.73 -23.19 6.56
CA GLU A 477 4.47 -24.06 7.50
C GLU A 477 5.91 -23.59 7.75
N ASP A 478 6.49 -22.85 6.81
CA ASP A 478 7.86 -22.31 6.85
C ASP A 478 7.96 -20.82 7.26
N ASP A 479 6.84 -20.13 7.51
CA ASP A 479 6.83 -18.72 7.93
C ASP A 479 6.95 -18.55 9.47
N ASP A 480 8.06 -19.03 10.03
CA ASP A 480 8.33 -18.93 11.47
C ASP A 480 8.44 -17.47 11.95
N TYR A 481 9.01 -16.60 11.12
CA TYR A 481 9.21 -15.21 11.47
C TYR A 481 7.88 -14.44 11.47
N GLY A 482 7.02 -14.63 10.46
CA GLY A 482 5.69 -14.02 10.45
C GLY A 482 4.85 -14.47 11.63
N PHE A 483 4.90 -15.75 11.99
CA PHE A 483 4.23 -16.25 13.19
C PHE A 483 4.80 -15.63 14.48
N PHE A 484 6.13 -15.55 14.60
CA PHE A 484 6.79 -14.87 15.72
C PHE A 484 6.37 -13.41 15.87
N GLU A 485 6.37 -12.65 14.77
CA GLU A 485 5.99 -11.24 14.77
C GLU A 485 4.54 -11.05 15.23
N GLN A 486 3.63 -11.90 14.78
CA GLN A 486 2.24 -11.89 15.25
C GLN A 486 2.14 -12.24 16.74
N MET A 487 2.91 -13.20 17.24
CA MET A 487 2.92 -13.53 18.67
C MET A 487 3.46 -12.37 19.51
N VAL A 488 4.55 -11.72 19.08
CA VAL A 488 5.09 -10.54 19.77
C VAL A 488 4.05 -9.44 19.85
N LYS A 489 3.35 -9.15 18.75
CA LYS A 489 2.26 -8.18 18.71
C LYS A 489 1.14 -8.53 19.71
N ASN A 490 0.64 -9.77 19.67
CA ASN A 490 -0.48 -10.22 20.51
C ASN A 490 -0.13 -10.23 22.02
N HIS A 491 1.14 -10.43 22.37
CA HIS A 491 1.59 -10.53 23.76
C HIS A 491 2.23 -9.24 24.28
N MET A 492 2.38 -8.20 23.46
CA MET A 492 3.02 -6.94 23.88
C MET A 492 2.27 -6.27 25.03
N ASP A 493 0.94 -6.36 25.04
CA ASP A 493 0.07 -5.76 26.05
C ASP A 493 -0.16 -6.65 27.28
N TYR A 494 0.47 -7.84 27.34
CA TYR A 494 0.34 -8.70 28.52
C TYR A 494 1.08 -8.10 29.71
N GLU A 495 0.46 -8.17 30.89
CA GLU A 495 1.15 -7.83 32.13
C GLU A 495 2.42 -8.68 32.32
N ARG A 496 3.49 -8.02 32.76
CA ARG A 496 4.80 -8.66 32.94
C ARG A 496 4.74 -9.89 33.85
N ASP A 497 4.01 -9.81 34.95
CA ASP A 497 3.86 -10.91 35.90
C ASP A 497 3.13 -12.11 35.29
N ASN A 498 2.19 -11.88 34.37
CA ASN A 498 1.53 -12.95 33.64
C ASN A 498 2.50 -13.68 32.71
N LEU A 499 3.41 -12.95 32.04
CA LEU A 499 4.45 -13.56 31.21
C LEU A 499 5.44 -14.37 32.07
N LEU A 500 5.91 -13.82 33.19
CA LEU A 500 6.80 -14.54 34.12
C LEU A 500 6.15 -15.81 34.67
N ASN A 501 4.85 -15.76 35.01
CA ASN A 501 4.13 -16.94 35.48
C ASN A 501 4.02 -18.03 34.39
N ARG A 502 3.80 -17.63 33.13
CA ARG A 502 3.82 -18.56 31.97
C ARG A 502 5.21 -19.16 31.73
N MET A 503 6.26 -18.47 32.14
CA MET A 503 7.65 -18.91 32.03
C MET A 503 8.20 -19.54 33.32
N LYS A 504 7.37 -19.86 34.33
CA LYS A 504 7.83 -20.35 35.64
C LYS A 504 8.69 -21.62 35.58
N GLY A 505 8.47 -22.46 34.57
CA GLY A 505 9.25 -23.68 34.34
C GLY A 505 10.55 -23.48 33.54
N TRP A 506 10.87 -22.26 33.11
CA TRP A 506 12.03 -21.98 32.27
C TRP A 506 13.30 -21.83 33.13
N PRO A 507 14.50 -22.12 32.59
CA PRO A 507 15.75 -21.90 33.31
C PRO A 507 16.03 -20.42 33.58
N ASN A 508 16.96 -20.13 34.49
CA ASN A 508 17.49 -18.78 34.77
C ASN A 508 16.40 -17.74 35.14
N GLN A 509 15.50 -18.08 36.07
CA GLN A 509 14.40 -17.22 36.51
C GLN A 509 14.83 -15.81 36.94
N ASP A 510 15.98 -15.67 37.59
CA ASP A 510 16.49 -14.36 38.01
C ASP A 510 16.89 -13.48 36.82
N ALA A 511 17.43 -14.08 35.75
CA ALA A 511 17.71 -13.37 34.51
C ALA A 511 16.42 -12.94 33.79
N LEU A 512 15.38 -13.80 33.76
CA LEU A 512 14.08 -13.46 33.19
C LEU A 512 13.44 -12.26 33.90
N LYS A 513 13.50 -12.24 35.24
CA LYS A 513 12.99 -11.12 36.06
C LYS A 513 13.73 -9.81 35.82
N ALA A 514 14.97 -9.85 35.34
CA ALA A 514 15.78 -8.66 35.05
C ALA A 514 15.58 -8.09 33.63
N LEU A 515 15.02 -8.85 32.68
CA LEU A 515 14.83 -8.38 31.30
C LEU A 515 13.80 -7.23 31.21
N PRO A 516 13.94 -6.23 30.34
CA PRO A 516 12.85 -5.30 30.02
C PRO A 516 11.58 -6.03 29.54
N HIS A 517 10.42 -5.37 29.60
CA HIS A 517 9.14 -5.97 29.20
C HIS A 517 9.16 -6.49 27.76
N GLU A 518 9.56 -5.66 26.80
CA GLU A 518 9.65 -6.04 25.39
C GLU A 518 10.59 -7.24 25.15
N GLU A 519 11.72 -7.27 25.86
CA GLU A 519 12.69 -8.36 25.81
C GLU A 519 12.13 -9.67 26.35
N LEU A 520 11.35 -9.59 27.44
CA LEU A 520 10.64 -10.74 28.00
C LEU A 520 9.57 -11.26 27.02
N VAL A 521 8.81 -10.37 26.38
CA VAL A 521 7.81 -10.73 25.36
C VAL A 521 8.47 -11.44 24.17
N MET A 522 9.55 -10.87 23.62
CA MET A 522 10.26 -11.47 22.49
C MET A 522 10.82 -12.85 22.85
N LEU A 523 11.44 -12.99 24.02
CA LEU A 523 11.97 -14.28 24.49
C LEU A 523 10.86 -15.32 24.67
N TYR A 524 9.72 -14.92 25.26
CA TYR A 524 8.55 -15.78 25.40
C TYR A 524 8.03 -16.26 24.04
N CYS A 525 7.85 -15.34 23.09
CA CYS A 525 7.31 -15.64 21.77
C CYS A 525 8.23 -16.52 20.94
N GLU A 526 9.56 -16.33 21.06
CA GLU A 526 10.54 -17.18 20.39
C GLU A 526 10.46 -18.64 20.89
N GLY A 527 10.23 -18.84 22.21
CA GLY A 527 9.98 -20.16 22.77
C GLY A 527 8.65 -20.79 22.32
N LEU A 528 7.60 -19.99 22.10
CA LEU A 528 6.34 -20.49 21.52
C LEU A 528 6.54 -21.03 20.10
N VAL A 529 7.30 -20.30 19.27
CA VAL A 529 7.61 -20.75 17.91
C VAL A 529 8.41 -22.05 17.96
N ALA A 530 9.47 -22.12 18.78
CA ALA A 530 10.27 -23.34 18.95
C ALA A 530 9.40 -24.55 19.34
N ARG A 531 8.48 -24.38 20.30
CA ARG A 531 7.59 -25.47 20.74
C ARG A 531 6.65 -25.95 19.63
N ILE A 532 6.12 -25.04 18.81
CA ILE A 532 5.26 -25.40 17.68
C ILE A 532 6.06 -26.18 16.63
N LYS A 533 7.30 -25.79 16.36
CA LYS A 533 8.17 -26.53 15.43
C LYS A 533 8.46 -27.95 15.94
N GLU A 534 8.82 -28.10 17.21
CA GLU A 534 8.98 -29.42 17.83
C GLU A 534 7.73 -30.29 17.67
N MET A 535 6.54 -29.74 17.96
CA MET A 535 5.28 -30.47 17.81
C MET A 535 4.99 -30.88 16.36
N ARG A 536 5.37 -30.06 15.37
CA ARG A 536 5.24 -30.39 13.94
C ARG A 536 6.17 -31.53 13.57
N GLU A 537 7.43 -31.48 14.01
CA GLU A 537 8.41 -32.54 13.78
C GLU A 537 8.01 -33.87 14.42
N GLU A 538 7.48 -33.84 15.66
CA GLU A 538 6.93 -35.01 16.35
C GLU A 538 5.77 -35.63 15.55
N ARG A 539 4.85 -34.81 15.05
CA ARG A 539 3.73 -35.26 14.19
C ARG A 539 4.23 -35.87 12.88
N GLN A 540 5.21 -35.24 12.23
CA GLN A 540 5.80 -35.75 10.98
C GLN A 540 6.42 -37.13 11.19
N LYS A 541 7.18 -37.31 12.27
CA LYS A 541 7.81 -38.60 12.65
C LYS A 541 6.76 -39.68 12.93
N ASN A 542 5.66 -39.32 13.59
CA ASN A 542 4.58 -40.26 13.88
C ASN A 542 3.78 -40.67 12.63
N ILE A 543 3.72 -39.82 11.59
CA ILE A 543 3.08 -40.13 10.31
C ILE A 543 4.00 -40.97 9.40
N SER A 544 5.32 -40.78 9.47
CA SER A 544 6.30 -41.48 8.64
C SER A 544 6.77 -42.83 9.19
N THR A 545 6.28 -43.25 10.37
CA THR A 545 6.55 -44.57 10.93
C THR A 545 5.41 -45.54 10.54
N PRO A 546 5.62 -46.55 9.68
CA PRO A 546 4.59 -47.56 9.42
C PRO A 546 4.32 -48.33 10.72
N PRO A 547 3.07 -48.77 10.98
CA PRO A 547 2.79 -49.56 12.17
C PRO A 547 3.65 -50.83 12.15
N ALA A 548 4.56 -50.93 13.12
CA ALA A 548 5.26 -52.17 13.41
C ALA A 548 4.23 -53.15 14.01
N HIS A 549 3.99 -54.24 13.26
CA HIS A 549 3.25 -55.46 13.57
C HIS A 549 2.04 -55.70 12.67
N LEU A 550 2.26 -56.52 11.65
CA LEU A 550 1.56 -57.80 11.46
C LEU A 550 2.46 -58.69 10.58
N SER A 551 3.53 -59.22 11.18
CA SER A 551 4.11 -60.49 10.75
C SER A 551 3.81 -61.53 11.81
N ASP A 552 3.44 -62.71 11.32
CA ASP A 552 3.32 -64.00 12.01
C ASP A 552 2.09 -64.22 12.89
N LYS A 553 1.07 -64.85 12.29
CA LYS A 553 0.72 -66.23 12.64
C LYS A 553 -0.02 -66.93 11.49
N GLN A 554 0.35 -68.20 11.34
CA GLN A 554 -0.21 -69.25 10.48
C GLN A 554 -1.71 -69.45 10.66
#